data_AF-A0A9Q1EJ14-F1
#
_entry.id   AF-A0A9Q1EJ14-F1
#
_cell.length_a   1.000
_cell.length_b   1.000
_cell.length_c   1.000
_cell.angle_alpha   90.00
_cell.angle_beta   90.00
_cell.angle_gamma   90.00
#
_symmetry.space_group_name_H-M   'P 1'
#
loop_
_entity.id
_entity.type
_entity.pdbx_description
1 polymer ?
#
loop_
_entity_poly.entity_id
_entity_poly.type
_entity_poly.pdbx_seq_one_letter_code
_entity_poly.pdbx_strand_id
1 'polypeptide(L)'
;MKKLKTEDSGYYWCAVEIGGILTRDESSYLHLSVTDDTPGLWVDQQEVTGVEGGHVSVQCHYNEPNDRKSWCRAGDSCIEVSSGKSGRSEIKDVSSEKVFNVTVRELNREDTGCPSDLKIILMVLGILLLAVAVAMVTWRLWKRHGEYPS
;
A
#
# COMPACT_ATOMS: atom_id res chain seq x y z
N MET A 1 8.76 -10.46 -5.83
CA MET A 1 9.42 -11.18 -6.96
C MET A 1 10.88 -10.74 -7.00
N LYS A 2 11.83 -11.61 -7.37
CA LYS A 2 13.27 -11.29 -7.47
C LYS A 2 13.79 -11.74 -8.83
N LYS A 3 14.70 -10.97 -9.45
CA LYS A 3 15.31 -11.24 -10.78
C LYS A 3 14.29 -11.28 -11.91
N LEU A 4 13.57 -10.18 -12.09
CA LEU A 4 12.63 -10.00 -13.19
C LEU A 4 13.38 -9.82 -14.53
N LYS A 5 12.74 -10.24 -15.61
CA LYS A 5 13.17 -10.03 -16.99
C LYS A 5 12.11 -9.22 -17.75
N THR A 6 12.48 -8.68 -18.91
CA THR A 6 11.54 -7.96 -19.80
C THR A 6 10.29 -8.77 -20.14
N GLU A 7 10.41 -10.09 -20.27
CA GLU A 7 9.31 -11.05 -20.48
C GLU A 7 8.30 -11.14 -19.32
N ASP A 8 8.67 -10.70 -18.11
CA ASP A 8 7.78 -10.70 -16.94
C ASP A 8 6.84 -9.46 -16.93
N SER A 9 6.95 -8.57 -17.91
CA SER A 9 6.07 -7.39 -18.02
C SER A 9 4.63 -7.80 -18.28
N GLY A 10 3.68 -7.27 -17.51
CA GLY A 10 2.28 -7.62 -17.65
C GLY A 10 1.40 -7.13 -16.51
N TYR A 11 0.13 -7.52 -16.56
CA TYR A 11 -0.82 -7.26 -15.49
C TYR A 11 -0.80 -8.40 -14.47
N TYR A 12 -0.58 -8.03 -13.21
CA TYR A 12 -0.60 -8.91 -12.07
C TYR A 12 -1.82 -8.62 -11.22
N TRP A 13 -2.40 -9.64 -10.61
CA TRP A 13 -3.61 -9.53 -9.80
C TRP A 13 -3.28 -9.98 -8.39
N CYS A 14 -3.67 -9.17 -7.41
CA CYS A 14 -3.81 -9.61 -6.03
C CYS A 14 -5.31 -9.81 -5.79
N ALA A 15 -5.71 -11.01 -5.40
CA ALA A 15 -7.10 -11.32 -5.07
C ALA A 15 -7.16 -11.96 -3.69
N VAL A 16 -8.16 -11.58 -2.90
CA VAL A 16 -8.47 -12.21 -1.62
C VAL A 16 -9.76 -12.98 -1.79
N GLU A 17 -9.71 -14.28 -1.51
CA GLU A 17 -10.89 -15.13 -1.48
C GLU A 17 -11.68 -14.84 -0.19
N ILE A 18 -12.80 -14.13 -0.34
CA ILE A 18 -13.69 -13.80 0.77
C ILE A 18 -14.76 -14.89 0.77
N GLY A 19 -14.41 -16.06 1.31
CA GLY A 19 -15.13 -17.34 1.19
C GLY A 19 -16.60 -17.36 1.67
N GLY A 20 -17.48 -16.62 1.00
CA GLY A 20 -18.91 -16.51 1.26
C GLY A 20 -19.72 -16.57 -0.04
N ILE A 21 -20.86 -17.26 0.02
CA ILE A 21 -21.77 -17.53 -1.12
C ILE A 21 -22.30 -16.24 -1.81
N LEU A 22 -22.22 -15.08 -1.15
CA LEU A 22 -22.83 -13.82 -1.61
C LEU A 22 -21.82 -12.69 -1.89
N THR A 23 -20.52 -12.93 -1.73
CA THR A 23 -19.49 -11.88 -1.89
C THR A 23 -18.59 -12.18 -3.07
N ARG A 24 -18.32 -11.15 -3.86
CA ARG A 24 -17.39 -11.23 -4.98
C ARG A 24 -15.98 -11.01 -4.44
N ASP A 25 -15.03 -11.86 -4.84
CA ASP A 25 -13.64 -11.72 -4.42
C ASP A 25 -13.14 -10.30 -4.71
N GLU A 26 -12.46 -9.73 -3.72
CA GLU A 26 -11.85 -8.41 -3.88
C GLU A 26 -10.50 -8.60 -4.57
N SER A 27 -10.34 -7.99 -5.73
CA SER A 27 -9.11 -8.06 -6.51
C SER A 27 -8.62 -6.68 -6.91
N SER A 28 -7.33 -6.46 -6.82
CA SER A 28 -6.65 -5.29 -7.35
C SER A 28 -5.60 -5.74 -8.36
N TYR A 29 -5.36 -4.92 -9.40
CA TYR A 29 -4.36 -5.22 -10.41
C TYR A 29 -3.23 -4.21 -10.40
N LEU A 30 -2.02 -4.69 -10.70
CA LEU A 30 -0.80 -3.94 -10.85
C LEU A 30 -0.26 -4.18 -12.25
N HIS A 31 -0.01 -3.12 -13.00
CA HIS A 31 0.73 -3.22 -14.26
C HIS A 31 2.24 -3.13 -13.96
N LEU A 32 2.94 -4.23 -14.17
CA LEU A 32 4.40 -4.30 -14.03
C LEU A 32 5.03 -4.14 -15.42
N SER A 33 5.89 -3.14 -15.58
CA SER A 33 6.74 -2.97 -16.76
C SER A 33 8.19 -3.18 -16.35
N VAL A 34 8.89 -4.08 -17.02
CA VAL A 34 10.29 -4.41 -16.78
C VAL A 34 11.08 -4.02 -18.02
N THR A 35 12.09 -3.17 -17.85
CA THR A 35 12.99 -2.70 -18.91
C THR A 35 14.39 -3.27 -18.71
N ASP A 36 15.08 -3.59 -19.80
CA ASP A 36 16.51 -4.01 -19.77
C ASP A 36 17.47 -2.82 -19.59
N ASP A 37 16.96 -1.59 -19.64
CA ASP A 37 17.74 -0.37 -19.43
C ASP A 37 18.07 -0.16 -17.94
N THR A 38 19.22 0.48 -17.69
CA THR A 38 19.56 0.99 -16.35
C THR A 38 18.44 1.91 -15.87
N PRO A 39 17.85 1.68 -14.68
CA PRO A 39 16.84 2.56 -14.14
C PRO A 39 17.37 3.99 -14.08
N GLY A 40 16.68 4.95 -14.68
CA GLY A 40 17.05 6.37 -14.57
C GLY A 40 17.01 6.87 -13.12
N LEU A 41 16.30 6.15 -12.24
CA LEU A 41 16.17 6.40 -10.81
C LEU A 41 16.10 5.07 -10.03
N TRP A 42 16.87 4.94 -8.95
CA TRP A 42 16.80 3.79 -8.03
C TRP A 42 17.06 4.19 -6.57
N VAL A 43 16.78 3.29 -5.64
CA VAL A 43 16.96 3.49 -4.18
C VAL A 43 17.77 2.36 -3.57
N ASP A 44 18.48 2.63 -2.48
CA ASP A 44 19.24 1.61 -1.74
C ASP A 44 18.31 0.61 -1.03
N GLN A 45 17.19 1.11 -0.49
CA GLN A 45 16.23 0.34 0.29
C GLN A 45 14.81 0.70 -0.18
N GLN A 46 14.06 -0.31 -0.62
CA GLN A 46 12.65 -0.17 -0.98
C GLN A 46 11.72 -0.09 0.23
N GLU A 47 12.17 -0.64 1.36
CA GLU A 47 11.43 -0.65 2.62
C GLU A 47 12.30 0.01 3.68
N VAL A 48 11.74 1.03 4.33
CA VAL A 48 12.39 1.75 5.42
C VAL A 48 11.40 1.80 6.58
N THR A 49 11.84 1.29 7.73
CA THR A 49 11.03 1.27 8.95
C THR A 49 11.43 2.43 9.86
N GLY A 50 10.44 3.11 10.44
CA GLY A 50 10.67 4.18 11.40
C GLY A 50 9.70 4.07 12.58
N VAL A 51 10.04 4.75 13.68
CA VAL A 51 9.17 4.85 14.86
C VAL A 51 8.24 6.06 14.70
N GLU A 52 7.02 5.96 15.21
CA GLU A 52 6.06 7.06 15.26
C GLU A 52 6.67 8.29 15.96
N GLY A 53 6.50 9.48 15.36
CA GLY A 53 7.16 10.73 15.75
C GLY A 53 8.64 10.84 15.34
N GLY A 54 9.24 9.76 14.83
CA GLY A 54 10.63 9.71 14.39
C GLY A 54 10.87 10.32 13.00
N HIS A 55 11.99 9.94 12.39
CA HIS A 55 12.33 10.32 11.03
C HIS A 55 12.95 9.15 10.27
N VAL A 56 12.85 9.18 8.95
CA VAL A 56 13.51 8.25 8.03
C VAL A 56 14.21 9.04 6.93
N SER A 57 15.29 8.49 6.41
CA SER A 57 16.02 9.05 5.28
C SER A 57 16.11 8.02 4.16
N VAL A 58 15.82 8.45 2.94
CA VAL A 58 15.87 7.63 1.72
C VAL A 58 16.86 8.28 0.76
N GLN A 59 17.79 7.48 0.26
CA GLN A 59 18.72 7.91 -0.78
C GLN A 59 18.21 7.45 -2.14
N CYS A 60 18.01 8.42 -3.02
CA CYS A 60 17.56 8.21 -4.39
C CYS A 60 18.70 8.54 -5.35
N HIS A 61 19.18 7.54 -6.06
CA HIS A 61 20.23 7.66 -7.06
C HIS A 61 19.61 7.85 -8.44
N TYR A 62 20.26 8.66 -9.27
CA TYR A 62 19.80 8.92 -10.64
C TYR A 62 20.95 8.87 -11.64
N ASN A 63 20.65 8.62 -12.91
CA ASN A 63 21.70 8.58 -13.94
C ASN A 63 21.82 9.91 -14.71
N GLU A 64 20.69 10.55 -15.03
CA GLU A 64 20.61 11.80 -15.79
C GLU A 64 20.47 13.04 -14.88
N PRO A 65 21.51 13.90 -14.78
CA PRO A 65 21.47 15.07 -13.90
C PRO A 65 20.48 16.16 -14.38
N ASN A 66 20.23 16.26 -15.69
CA ASN A 66 19.30 17.25 -16.26
C ASN A 66 17.82 16.89 -16.11
N ASP A 67 17.50 15.68 -15.67
CA ASP A 67 16.11 15.26 -15.51
C ASP A 67 15.44 15.98 -14.34
N ARG A 68 14.17 16.34 -14.53
CA ARG A 68 13.37 17.02 -13.52
C ARG A 68 13.04 16.02 -12.41
N LYS A 69 13.65 16.23 -11.24
CA LYS A 69 13.50 15.35 -10.07
C LYS A 69 12.39 15.87 -9.18
N SER A 70 11.48 15.00 -8.79
CA SER A 70 10.38 15.34 -7.88
C SER A 70 10.21 14.26 -6.81
N TRP A 71 9.64 14.68 -5.69
CA TRP A 71 9.29 13.83 -4.57
C TRP A 71 7.82 14.02 -4.23
N CYS A 72 7.12 12.92 -4.04
CA CYS A 72 5.74 12.90 -3.58
C CYS A 72 5.51 11.63 -2.78
N ARG A 73 4.53 11.72 -1.90
CA ARG A 73 3.89 10.53 -1.37
C ARG A 73 2.93 9.96 -2.42
N ALA A 74 2.76 8.65 -2.44
CA ALA A 74 1.84 8.00 -3.37
C ALA A 74 0.41 8.55 -3.19
N GLY A 75 -0.16 9.10 -4.26
CA GLY A 75 -1.49 9.71 -4.26
C GLY A 75 -1.52 11.20 -3.92
N ASP A 76 -0.39 11.82 -3.57
CA ASP A 76 -0.28 13.26 -3.25
C ASP A 76 0.39 14.05 -4.39
N SER A 77 0.40 15.39 -4.25
CA SER A 77 1.11 16.28 -5.18
C SER A 77 2.63 16.19 -5.03
N CYS A 78 3.33 16.18 -6.17
CA CYS A 78 4.78 16.11 -6.21
C CYS A 78 5.40 17.50 -6.14
N ILE A 79 6.46 17.61 -5.35
CA ILE A 79 7.29 18.81 -5.27
C ILE A 79 8.63 18.58 -5.96
N GLU A 80 9.18 19.62 -6.57
CA GLU A 80 10.51 19.51 -7.16
C GLU A 80 11.59 19.43 -6.07
N VAL A 81 12.59 18.59 -6.32
CA VAL A 81 13.79 18.46 -5.48
C VAL A 81 14.52 19.80 -5.31
N SER A 82 14.46 20.67 -6.34
CA SER A 82 15.01 22.04 -6.33
C SER A 82 14.42 22.92 -5.22
N SER A 83 13.22 22.63 -4.74
CA SER A 83 12.53 23.40 -3.70
C SER A 83 13.11 23.17 -2.30
N GLY A 84 13.87 22.09 -2.09
CA GLY A 84 14.62 21.79 -0.87
C GLY A 84 13.80 21.38 0.36
N LYS A 85 12.55 21.85 0.51
CA LYS A 85 11.69 21.48 1.64
C LYS A 85 10.21 21.59 1.28
N SER A 86 9.41 20.65 1.76
CA SER A 86 7.95 20.76 1.75
C SER A 86 7.34 20.06 2.96
N GLY A 87 6.63 20.84 3.78
CA GLY A 87 6.01 20.35 5.01
C GLY A 87 7.00 19.62 5.92
N ARG A 88 6.74 18.33 6.13
CA ARG A 88 7.55 17.41 6.95
C ARG A 88 8.70 16.74 6.19
N SER A 89 8.78 16.95 4.88
CA SER A 89 9.82 16.38 4.01
C SER A 89 10.92 17.42 3.72
N GLU A 90 12.16 17.01 3.90
CA GLU A 90 13.36 17.77 3.60
C GLU A 90 14.14 17.03 2.50
N ILE A 91 14.53 17.76 1.45
CA ILE A 91 15.17 17.16 0.28
C ILE A 91 16.51 17.85 0.04
N LYS A 92 17.56 17.05 -0.10
CA LYS A 92 18.91 17.53 -0.37
C LYS A 92 19.47 16.83 -1.58
N ASP A 93 19.64 17.55 -2.69
CA ASP A 93 20.32 17.04 -3.86
C ASP A 93 21.84 17.19 -3.72
N VAL A 94 22.56 16.10 -3.98
CA VAL A 94 24.01 15.99 -4.00
C VAL A 94 24.41 15.59 -5.42
N SER A 95 24.31 16.57 -6.34
CA SER A 95 24.47 16.32 -7.78
C SER A 95 25.85 15.80 -8.19
N SER A 96 26.89 16.02 -7.37
CA SER A 96 28.23 15.46 -7.57
C SER A 96 28.27 13.94 -7.48
N GLU A 97 27.37 13.36 -6.67
CA GLU A 97 27.27 11.91 -6.45
C GLU A 97 26.09 11.31 -7.23
N LYS A 98 25.31 12.15 -7.92
CA LYS A 98 24.03 11.79 -8.54
C LYS A 98 23.03 11.16 -7.57
N VAL A 99 22.98 11.69 -6.35
CA VAL A 99 22.07 11.23 -5.29
C VAL A 99 21.29 12.41 -4.73
N PHE A 100 19.99 12.25 -4.54
CA PHE A 100 19.22 13.16 -3.69
C PHE A 100 18.66 12.41 -2.48
N ASN A 101 18.83 13.03 -1.32
CA ASN A 101 18.42 12.48 -0.03
C ASN A 101 17.10 13.10 0.38
N VAL A 102 16.13 12.25 0.68
CA VAL A 102 14.83 12.66 1.18
C VAL A 102 14.71 12.24 2.64
N THR A 103 14.47 13.20 3.51
CA THR A 103 14.25 12.97 4.94
C THR A 103 12.83 13.35 5.29
N VAL A 104 12.05 12.39 5.76
CA VAL A 104 10.67 12.61 6.25
C VAL A 104 10.72 12.60 7.77
N ARG A 105 10.16 13.65 8.39
CA ARG A 105 10.15 13.85 9.85
C ARG A 105 8.73 13.67 10.41
N GLU A 106 8.66 13.49 11.73
CA GLU A 106 7.41 13.33 12.48
C GLU A 106 6.54 12.24 11.86
N LEU A 107 7.11 11.05 11.73
CA LEU A 107 6.42 9.92 11.09
C LEU A 107 5.12 9.59 11.79
N ASN A 108 4.06 9.40 11.01
CA ASN A 108 2.78 8.93 11.51
C ASN A 108 2.38 7.62 10.83
N ARG A 109 1.35 6.96 11.38
CA ARG A 109 0.80 5.73 10.79
C ARG A 109 0.14 5.94 9.43
N GLU A 110 -0.15 7.18 9.06
CA GLU A 110 -0.66 7.47 7.73
C GLU A 110 0.48 7.41 6.71
N ASP A 111 1.73 7.70 7.08
CA ASP A 111 2.89 7.70 6.18
C ASP A 111 3.27 6.31 5.65
N THR A 112 2.72 5.23 6.23
CA THR A 112 2.86 3.89 5.67
C THR A 112 2.13 3.76 4.34
N GLY A 113 2.78 3.14 3.36
CA GLY A 113 2.16 2.82 2.06
C GLY A 113 0.93 1.93 2.22
N CYS A 114 -0.13 2.28 1.47
CA CYS A 114 -1.44 1.61 1.37
C CYS A 114 -1.92 0.80 2.59
N PRO A 115 -2.74 1.41 3.47
CA PRO A 115 -3.60 0.64 4.37
C PRO A 115 -4.79 0.07 3.58
N SER A 116 -4.56 -1.01 2.82
CA SER A 116 -5.66 -1.87 2.34
C SER A 116 -6.30 -2.69 3.49
N ASP A 117 -5.65 -2.77 4.64
CA ASP A 117 -6.09 -3.63 5.75
C ASP A 117 -7.38 -3.18 6.44
N LEU A 118 -7.62 -1.87 6.58
CA LEU A 118 -8.77 -1.40 7.37
C LEU A 118 -10.11 -1.69 6.69
N LYS A 119 -10.16 -1.61 5.35
CA LYS A 119 -11.37 -1.93 4.58
C LYS A 119 -11.71 -3.42 4.68
N ILE A 120 -10.71 -4.30 4.60
CA ILE A 120 -10.88 -5.75 4.72
C ILE A 120 -11.38 -6.12 6.12
N ILE A 121 -10.77 -5.56 7.18
CA ILE A 121 -11.17 -5.83 8.57
C ILE A 121 -12.63 -5.43 8.81
N LEU A 122 -13.05 -4.26 8.33
CA LEU A 122 -14.43 -3.78 8.48
C LEU A 122 -15.45 -4.70 7.75
N MET A 123 -15.10 -5.18 6.55
CA MET A 123 -15.97 -6.11 5.81
C MET A 123 -16.11 -7.45 6.53
N VAL A 124 -15.01 -8.03 7.03
CA VAL A 124 -15.03 -9.30 7.77
C VAL A 124 -15.83 -9.19 9.07
N LEU A 125 -15.65 -8.10 9.82
CA LEU A 125 -16.44 -7.83 11.02
C LEU A 125 -17.94 -7.69 10.70
N GLY A 126 -18.28 -7.00 9.61
CA GLY A 126 -19.66 -6.89 9.14
C GLY A 126 -20.30 -8.25 8.81
N ILE A 127 -19.57 -9.11 8.12
CA ILE A 127 -20.03 -10.48 7.78
C ILE A 127 -20.26 -11.31 9.05
N LEU A 128 -19.32 -11.26 10.00
CA LEU A 128 -19.46 -12.00 11.26
C LEU A 128 -20.73 -11.58 12.03
N LEU A 129 -21.03 -10.28 12.07
CA LEU A 129 -22.23 -9.75 12.71
C LEU A 129 -23.51 -10.25 12.01
N LEU A 130 -23.54 -10.24 10.67
CA LEU A 130 -24.67 -10.76 9.91
C LEU A 130 -24.88 -12.27 10.15
N ALA A 131 -23.81 -13.07 10.15
CA ALA A 131 -23.88 -14.49 10.42
C ALA A 131 -24.42 -14.79 11.82
N VAL A 132 -23.96 -14.04 12.83
CA VAL A 132 -24.47 -14.14 14.21
C VAL A 132 -25.95 -13.74 14.29
N ALA A 133 -26.37 -12.69 13.58
CA ALA A 133 -27.77 -12.29 13.53
C ALA A 133 -28.65 -13.36 12.88
N VAL A 134 -28.21 -13.96 11.77
CA VAL A 134 -28.92 -15.07 11.10
C VAL A 134 -28.99 -16.30 12.02
N ALA A 135 -27.89 -16.66 12.68
CA ALA A 135 -27.86 -17.75 13.66
C ALA A 135 -28.83 -17.49 14.83
N MET A 136 -28.89 -16.24 15.31
CA MET A 136 -29.83 -15.83 16.36
C MET A 136 -31.29 -15.90 15.90
N VAL A 137 -31.61 -15.45 14.69
CA VAL A 137 -32.98 -15.51 14.13
C VAL A 137 -33.39 -16.96 13.90
N THR A 138 -32.54 -17.77 13.28
CA THR A 138 -32.79 -19.20 13.05
C THR A 138 -32.95 -19.96 14.37
N TRP A 139 -32.09 -19.69 15.37
CA TRP A 139 -32.23 -20.24 16.72
C TRP A 139 -33.55 -19.82 17.38
N ARG A 140 -33.94 -18.55 17.24
CA ARG A 140 -35.22 -18.03 17.78
C ARG A 140 -36.43 -18.68 17.09
N LEU A 141 -36.36 -18.90 15.77
CA LEU A 141 -37.40 -19.58 15.01
C LEU A 141 -37.47 -21.06 15.37
N TRP A 142 -36.33 -21.75 15.47
CA TRP A 142 -36.27 -23.13 15.93
C TRP A 142 -36.83 -23.27 17.34
N LYS A 143 -36.49 -22.35 18.24
CA LYS A 143 -37.04 -22.33 19.60
C LYS A 143 -38.55 -22.08 19.63
N ARG A 144 -39.10 -21.28 18.70
CA ARG A 144 -40.56 -21.10 18.57
C ARG A 144 -41.27 -22.33 18.00
N HIS A 145 -40.63 -23.08 17.11
CA HIS A 145 -41.20 -24.28 16.50
C HIS A 145 -40.92 -25.58 17.28
N GLY A 146 -40.05 -25.53 18.30
CA GLY A 146 -39.71 -26.66 19.17
C GLY A 146 -40.74 -26.98 20.27
N GLU A 147 -41.85 -26.26 20.35
CA GLU A 147 -43.01 -26.61 21.21
C GLU A 147 -44.06 -27.44 20.43
N TYR A 148 -43.62 -28.43 19.64
CA TYR A 148 -44.49 -29.54 19.23
C TYR A 148 -43.91 -30.85 19.81
N PRO A 149 -44.39 -31.30 20.98
CA PRO A 149 -44.10 -32.64 21.44
C PRO A 149 -44.84 -33.62 20.52
N SER A 150 -44.16 -34.70 20.13
CA SER A 150 -44.84 -35.94 19.74
C SER A 150 -45.33 -36.64 21.01
#